data_AF-A0AAW6MCH4-F1
#
_entry.id   AF-A0AAW6MCH4-F1
#
_cell.length_a   1.000
_cell.length_b   1.000
_cell.length_c   1.000
_cell.angle_alpha   90.00
_cell.angle_beta   90.00
_cell.angle_gamma   90.00
#
_symmetry.space_group_name_H-M   'P 1'
#
loop_
_entity.id
_entity.type
_entity.pdbx_description
1 polymer ?
#
loop_
_entity_poly.entity_id
_entity_poly.type
_entity_poly.pdbx_seq_one_letter_code
_entity_poly.pdbx_strand_id
1 'polypeptide(L)'
;MSDNFDLTYKLLFRKYYANLLFYSTRIVGDEEAEDVVQDVFVELWRRKDTIPVGEQIQAFLYRAVYTRALNVLKHRDIKNTYEAVVTEI
;
A
#
# COMPACT_ATOMS: atom_id res chain seq x y z
N MET A 1 -19.55 19.77 -2.26
CA MET A 1 -19.36 18.52 -3.02
C MET A 1 -18.13 17.71 -2.58
N SER A 2 -17.18 18.27 -1.81
CA SER A 2 -16.06 17.50 -1.21
C SER A 2 -16.53 16.51 -0.13
N ASP A 3 -17.57 16.86 0.63
CA ASP A 3 -17.95 16.16 1.86
C ASP A 3 -18.36 14.69 1.68
N ASN A 4 -18.74 14.27 0.47
CA ASN A 4 -19.15 12.88 0.21
C ASN A 4 -17.93 11.94 0.15
N PHE A 5 -16.84 12.36 -0.53
CA PHE A 5 -15.67 11.51 -0.67
C PHE A 5 -14.92 11.36 0.65
N ASP A 6 -14.85 12.41 1.48
CA ASP A 6 -14.27 12.35 2.83
C ASP A 6 -14.89 11.24 3.68
N LEU A 7 -16.22 11.13 3.66
CA LEU A 7 -16.93 10.09 4.41
C LEU A 7 -16.64 8.71 3.81
N THR A 8 -16.75 8.57 2.49
CA THR A 8 -16.44 7.32 1.80
C THR A 8 -15.02 6.84 2.08
N TYR A 9 -14.04 7.73 2.00
CA TYR A 9 -12.64 7.45 2.28
C TYR A 9 -12.44 6.95 3.71
N LYS A 10 -13.02 7.63 4.71
CA LYS A 10 -12.96 7.21 6.12
C LYS A 10 -13.59 5.84 6.33
N LEU A 11 -14.70 5.53 5.65
CA LEU A 11 -15.34 4.22 5.72
C LEU A 11 -14.47 3.12 5.08
N LEU A 12 -13.87 3.38 3.92
CA LEU A 12 -12.95 2.45 3.28
C LEU A 12 -11.71 2.20 4.15
N PHE A 13 -11.11 3.26 4.70
CA PHE A 13 -9.96 3.15 5.60
C PHE A 13 -10.29 2.29 6.81
N ARG A 14 -11.37 2.61 7.54
CA ARG A 14 -11.80 1.82 8.70
C ARG A 14 -12.10 0.36 8.37
N LYS A 15 -12.70 0.10 7.20
CA LYS A 15 -13.08 -1.24 6.77
C LYS A 15 -11.89 -2.11 6.36
N TYR A 16 -10.91 -1.52 5.67
CA TYR A 16 -9.87 -2.29 4.99
C TYR A 16 -8.48 -2.17 5.62
N TYR A 17 -8.17 -1.11 6.37
CA TYR A 17 -6.82 -0.85 6.85
C TYR A 17 -6.19 -2.03 7.60
N ALA A 18 -6.87 -2.57 8.62
CA ALA A 18 -6.33 -3.66 9.43
C ALA A 18 -6.06 -4.94 8.59
N ASN A 19 -6.97 -5.28 7.68
CA ASN A 19 -6.81 -6.47 6.83
C ASN A 19 -5.71 -6.28 5.77
N LEU A 20 -5.58 -5.07 5.23
CA LEU A 20 -4.53 -4.72 4.29
C LEU A 20 -3.17 -4.66 4.98
N LEU A 21 -3.11 -4.17 6.22
CA LEU A 21 -1.90 -4.15 7.05
C LEU A 21 -1.44 -5.57 7.32
N PHE A 22 -2.33 -6.44 7.82
CA PHE A 22 -2.01 -7.85 8.02
C PHE A 22 -1.53 -8.54 6.73
N TYR A 23 -2.18 -8.26 5.60
CA TYR A 23 -1.78 -8.78 4.30
C TYR A 23 -0.39 -8.27 3.86
N SER A 24 -0.14 -6.97 4.03
CA SER A 24 1.15 -6.32 3.72
C SER A 24 2.27 -6.87 4.58
N THR A 25 2.05 -7.01 5.90
CA THR A 25 2.99 -7.63 6.85
C THR A 25 3.44 -9.00 6.40
N ARG A 26 2.53 -9.83 5.88
CA ARG A 26 2.88 -11.18 5.36
C ARG A 26 3.80 -11.14 4.15
N ILE A 27 3.89 -10.01 3.44
CA ILE A 27 4.71 -9.85 2.24
C ILE A 27 6.02 -9.14 2.55
N VAL A 28 5.99 -7.99 3.22
CA VAL A 28 7.17 -7.12 3.44
C VAL A 28 7.78 -7.21 4.83
N GLY A 29 7.05 -7.72 5.83
CA GLY A 29 7.40 -7.66 7.25
C GLY A 29 6.83 -6.42 7.95
N ASP A 30 6.90 -6.38 9.27
CA ASP A 30 6.22 -5.37 10.10
C ASP A 30 6.71 -3.93 9.84
N GLU A 31 8.02 -3.74 9.66
CA GLU A 31 8.63 -2.40 9.53
C GLU A 31 8.11 -1.61 8.33
N GLU A 32 7.83 -2.29 7.21
CA GLU A 32 7.45 -1.66 5.93
C GLU A 32 5.96 -1.76 5.64
N ALA A 33 5.22 -2.59 6.40
CA ALA A 33 3.84 -2.91 6.09
C ALA A 33 2.91 -1.70 6.20
N GLU A 34 3.12 -0.88 7.22
CA GLU A 34 2.33 0.33 7.46
C GLU A 34 2.50 1.35 6.34
N ASP A 35 3.75 1.65 5.96
CA ASP A 35 4.07 2.60 4.89
C ASP A 35 3.44 2.17 3.56
N VAL A 36 3.54 0.88 3.21
CA VAL A 36 2.88 0.33 2.02
C VAL A 36 1.37 0.61 2.01
N VAL A 37 0.69 0.38 3.14
CA VAL A 37 -0.77 0.56 3.22
C VAL A 37 -1.13 2.04 3.24
N GLN A 38 -0.39 2.87 3.99
CA GLN A 38 -0.60 4.32 4.00
C GLN A 38 -0.47 4.89 2.58
N ASP A 39 0.55 4.50 1.84
CA ASP A 39 0.78 4.92 0.47
C ASP A 39 -0.39 4.59 -0.47
N VAL A 40 -0.99 3.41 -0.34
CA VAL A 40 -2.19 3.03 -1.12
C VAL A 40 -3.35 3.96 -0.81
N PHE A 41 -3.58 4.27 0.47
CA PHE A 41 -4.65 5.17 0.87
C PHE A 41 -4.37 6.62 0.47
N VAL A 42 -3.13 7.09 0.54
CA VAL A 42 -2.71 8.39 0.01
C VAL A 42 -2.96 8.46 -1.50
N GLU A 43 -2.62 7.42 -2.26
CA GLU A 43 -2.90 7.37 -3.70
C GLU A 43 -4.41 7.41 -3.98
N LEU A 44 -5.21 6.62 -3.23
CA LEU A 44 -6.66 6.62 -3.35
C LEU A 44 -7.23 8.03 -3.15
N TRP A 45 -6.74 8.77 -2.14
CA TRP A 45 -7.15 10.15 -1.88
C TRP A 45 -6.74 11.11 -3.01
N ARG A 46 -5.50 11.00 -3.49
CA ARG A 46 -4.98 11.83 -4.59
C ARG A 46 -5.77 11.62 -5.88
N ARG A 47 -6.25 10.40 -6.11
CA ARG A 47 -6.95 9.98 -7.32
C ARG A 47 -8.47 9.90 -7.15
N LYS A 48 -9.03 10.55 -6.13
CA LYS A 48 -10.45 10.53 -5.77
C LYS A 48 -11.42 10.84 -6.91
N ASP A 49 -11.01 11.67 -7.87
CA ASP A 49 -11.83 12.06 -9.01
C ASP A 49 -11.78 11.05 -10.17
N THR A 50 -10.85 10.10 -10.12
CA THR A 50 -10.56 9.15 -11.22
C THR A 50 -10.77 7.69 -10.86
N ILE A 51 -10.74 7.35 -9.57
CA ILE A 51 -10.97 5.97 -9.10
C ILE A 51 -12.45 5.84 -8.74
N PRO A 52 -13.25 5.12 -9.54
CA PRO A 52 -14.64 4.86 -9.18
C PRO A 52 -14.67 3.97 -7.92
N VAL A 53 -15.24 4.51 -6.85
CA VAL A 53 -15.52 3.73 -5.63
C VAL A 53 -16.81 2.96 -5.86
N GLY A 54 -16.69 1.64 -5.97
CA GLY A 54 -17.80 0.72 -6.19
C GLY A 54 -17.42 -0.70 -5.81
N GLU A 55 -18.09 -1.70 -6.38
CA GLU A 55 -17.91 -3.13 -6.03
C GLU A 55 -16.45 -3.61 -6.14
N GLN A 56 -15.67 -3.02 -7.03
CA GLN A 56 -14.29 -3.42 -7.31
C GLN A 56 -13.25 -2.79 -6.35
N ILE A 57 -13.67 -1.91 -5.44
CA ILE A 57 -12.72 -1.16 -4.58
C ILE A 57 -11.87 -2.08 -3.71
N GLN A 58 -12.43 -3.18 -3.22
CA GLN A 58 -11.68 -4.16 -2.44
C GLN A 58 -10.57 -4.79 -3.28
N ALA A 59 -10.90 -5.31 -4.47
CA ALA A 59 -9.91 -5.92 -5.35
C ALA A 59 -8.82 -4.92 -5.77
N PHE A 60 -9.20 -3.67 -6.01
CA PHE A 60 -8.25 -2.58 -6.28
C PHE A 60 -7.27 -2.38 -5.10
N LEU A 61 -7.77 -2.24 -3.88
CA LEU A 61 -6.93 -2.00 -2.70
C LEU A 61 -5.93 -3.14 -2.46
N TYR A 62 -6.37 -4.39 -2.53
CA TYR A 62 -5.48 -5.54 -2.36
C TYR A 62 -4.42 -5.61 -3.47
N ARG A 63 -4.80 -5.34 -4.73
CA ARG A 63 -3.84 -5.30 -5.85
C ARG A 63 -2.83 -4.16 -5.67
N ALA A 64 -3.27 -2.99 -5.23
CA ALA A 64 -2.39 -1.84 -4.99
C ALA A 64 -1.38 -2.14 -3.87
N VAL A 65 -1.82 -2.73 -2.75
CA VAL A 65 -0.93 -3.16 -1.66
C VAL A 65 0.06 -4.20 -2.15
N TYR A 66 -0.39 -5.25 -2.86
CA TYR A 66 0.49 -6.28 -3.39
C TYR A 66 1.57 -5.70 -4.31
N THR A 67 1.17 -4.81 -5.23
CA THR A 67 2.10 -4.20 -6.19
C THR A 67 3.16 -3.35 -5.49
N ARG A 68 2.76 -2.54 -4.49
CA ARG A 68 3.69 -1.73 -3.71
C ARG A 68 4.60 -2.58 -2.82
N ALA A 69 4.05 -3.61 -2.18
CA ALA A 69 4.83 -4.56 -1.39
C ALA A 69 5.92 -5.24 -2.23
N LEU A 70 5.60 -5.65 -3.47
CA LEU A 70 6.61 -6.19 -4.39
C LEU A 70 7.70 -5.16 -4.75
N ASN A 71 7.33 -3.89 -4.92
CA ASN A 71 8.30 -2.82 -5.20
C ASN A 71 9.25 -2.60 -4.01
N VAL A 72 8.74 -2.63 -2.77
CA VAL A 72 9.56 -2.58 -1.55
C VAL A 72 10.54 -3.75 -1.51
N LEU A 73 10.06 -4.98 -1.72
CA LEU A 73 10.93 -6.16 -1.74
C LEU A 73 12.02 -6.06 -2.80
N LYS A 74 11.69 -5.58 -4.01
CA LYS A 74 12.66 -5.36 -5.07
C LYS A 74 13.72 -4.31 -4.68
N HIS A 75 13.30 -3.22 -4.03
CA HIS A 75 14.23 -2.19 -3.56
C HIS A 75 15.16 -2.71 -2.46
N ARG A 76 14.63 -3.53 -1.55
CA ARG A 76 15.40 -4.18 -0.49
C ARG A 76 16.44 -5.14 -1.05
N ASP A 77 16.06 -5.96 -2.03
CA ASP A 77 16.97 -6.91 -2.68
C ASP A 77 18.14 -6.21 -3.37
N ILE A 78 17.84 -5.13 -4.10
CA ILE A 78 18.86 -4.28 -4.72
C ILE A 78 19.80 -3.69 -3.65
N LYS A 79 19.25 -3.13 -2.56
CA LYS A 79 20.04 -2.56 -1.46
C LYS A 79 20.95 -3.61 -0.82
N ASN A 80 20.41 -4.78 -0.50
CA ASN A 80 21.16 -5.88 0.11
C ASN A 80 22.29 -6.37 -0.81
N THR A 81 22.04 -6.44 -2.12
CA THR A 81 23.06 -6.83 -3.10
C THR A 81 24.20 -5.81 -3.14
N TYR A 82 23.91 -4.51 -3.13
CA TYR A 82 24.93 -3.48 -3.06
C TYR A 82 25.72 -3.52 -1.75
N GLU A 83 25.05 -3.70 -0.61
CA GLU A 83 25.70 -3.79 0.71
C GLU A 83 26.65 -5.01 0.80
N ALA A 84 26.26 -6.16 0.25
CA ALA A 84 27.12 -7.34 0.19
C ALA A 84 28.38 -7.09 -0.64
N VAL A 85 28.24 -6.52 -1.84
CA VAL A 85 29.39 -6.21 -2.72
C VAL A 85 30.35 -5.21 -2.08
N VAL A 86 29.84 -4.20 -1.36
CA VAL A 86 30.69 -3.19 -0.68
C VAL A 86 31.43 -3.79 0.50
N THR A 87 30.83 -4.76 1.21
CA THR A 87 31.46 -5.39 2.39
C THR A 87 32.56 -6.39 2.01
N GLU A 88 32.55 -6.90 0.78
CA GLU A 88 33.56 -7.83 0.26
C GLU A 88 34.82 -7.16 -0.32
N ILE A 89 34.88 -5.82 -0.36
CA ILE A 89 36.02 -5.00 -0.81
C ILE A 89 36.80 -4.47 0.39
#